data_AF-A0A9D2EUV0-F1
#
_entry.id   AF-A0A9D2EUV0-F1
#
_cell.length_a   1.000
_cell.length_b   1.000
_cell.length_c   1.000
_cell.angle_alpha   90.00
_cell.angle_beta   90.00
_cell.angle_gamma   90.00
#
_symmetry.space_group_name_H-M   'P 1'
#
loop_
_entity.id
_entity.type
_entity.pdbx_description
1 polymer ?
#
loop_
_entity_poly.entity_id
_entity_poly.type
_entity_poly.pdbx_seq_one_letter_code
_entity_poly.pdbx_strand_id
1 'polypeptide(L)'
;FRIEKDSRKTKNDGALAGYRSASLFSSTANANLSNFYKEFGLEGNTNAYSFTGATPLTSALLGVKYTLSTEELDSDLYTLIKEDGNVRLYENRYSLSIGFMLPSDIELRWDYQLSNPAMVINSFATAATNCGDILVPLGNGTASPGQYTFTVTESGYIYLDVTNSSIEDVTVSINGKTKTFSDVNRGYLLDIGKCEAGTTVTLTTEQNEQSFTANAYRLDISQLNNCINRLNSQPFITDSYTDTSVSGRVNASEDGLLYMSIAYENGWTVKVDGEEVTPVQFADTMLAIPLAAGSHTIELSYEPESLRTGIIISLVSLILLAGLTLLKRRGRRRYPDGSDTTLFGGPEMPSPTARPAPGPFLQSAGERLRSSGPPDPQNSEQEEPDTLPEDKKDEKERKIP
;
A
#
# COMPACT_ATOMS: atom_id res chain seq x y z
N PHE A 1 1.57 1.43 18.26
CA PHE A 1 1.48 2.45 17.20
C PHE A 1 2.07 1.94 15.91
N ARG A 2 1.66 2.54 14.78
CA ARG A 2 2.25 2.31 13.45
C ARG A 2 3.35 3.33 13.15
N ILE A 3 4.21 2.97 12.20
CA ILE A 3 5.27 3.80 11.63
C ILE A 3 5.04 3.86 10.12
N GLU A 4 5.23 5.04 9.53
CA GLU A 4 5.21 5.21 8.08
C GLU A 4 6.45 5.93 7.57
N LYS A 5 6.65 5.86 6.24
CA LYS A 5 7.72 6.60 5.56
C LYS A 5 7.13 7.71 4.70
N ASP A 6 7.75 8.88 4.79
CA ASP A 6 7.45 10.02 3.92
C ASP A 6 7.80 9.69 2.45
N SER A 7 8.95 9.05 2.23
CA SER A 7 9.33 8.46 0.94
C SER A 7 9.51 6.94 1.05
N ARG A 8 8.79 6.20 0.21
CA ARG A 8 8.73 4.73 0.26
C ARG A 8 9.38 4.09 -0.97
N LYS A 9 9.96 2.91 -0.79
CA LYS A 9 10.42 2.08 -1.91
C LYS A 9 9.30 1.19 -2.44
N THR A 10 8.50 0.64 -1.54
CA THR A 10 7.37 -0.25 -1.84
C THR A 10 6.22 0.03 -0.87
N LYS A 11 5.04 -0.54 -1.14
CA LYS A 11 3.91 -0.56 -0.20
C LYS A 11 4.07 -1.56 0.96
N ASN A 12 5.13 -2.38 0.95
CA ASN A 12 5.43 -3.42 1.95
C ASN A 12 6.71 -3.13 2.75
N ASP A 13 7.17 -1.88 2.79
CA ASP A 13 8.39 -1.48 3.48
C ASP A 13 8.37 -1.84 4.98
N GLY A 14 7.21 -1.77 5.63
CA GLY A 14 7.04 -2.20 7.03
C GLY A 14 7.28 -3.69 7.24
N ALA A 15 6.75 -4.54 6.35
CA ALA A 15 7.00 -5.97 6.40
C ALA A 15 8.48 -6.31 6.18
N LEU A 16 9.14 -5.58 5.27
CA LEU A 16 10.57 -5.74 5.00
C LEU A 16 11.45 -5.31 6.19
N ALA A 17 11.09 -4.21 6.86
CA ALA A 17 11.89 -3.61 7.92
C ALA A 17 11.47 -4.02 9.35
N GLY A 18 10.39 -4.78 9.50
CA GLY A 18 9.90 -5.28 10.79
C GLY A 18 9.15 -4.25 11.64
N TYR A 19 8.44 -3.30 11.01
CA TYR A 19 7.57 -2.35 11.72
C TYR A 19 6.12 -2.41 11.22
N ARG A 20 5.17 -2.02 12.08
CA ARG A 20 3.74 -1.99 11.74
C ARG A 20 3.44 -0.79 10.85
N SER A 21 3.07 -1.06 9.60
CA SER A 21 2.76 -0.08 8.55
C SER A 21 1.25 0.11 8.40
N ALA A 22 0.83 1.27 7.90
CA ALA A 22 -0.53 1.52 7.43
C ALA A 22 -0.67 1.21 5.92
N SER A 23 0.43 0.98 5.21
CA SER A 23 0.47 0.56 3.82
C SER A 23 0.64 -0.96 3.70
N LEU A 24 -0.05 -1.56 2.72
CA LEU A 24 0.07 -2.97 2.35
C LEU A 24 -0.11 -3.17 0.84
N PHE A 25 0.68 -4.08 0.27
CA PHE A 25 0.37 -4.75 -1.00
C PHE A 25 0.23 -6.26 -0.75
N SER A 26 -0.92 -6.82 -1.11
CA SER A 26 -1.20 -8.26 -1.03
C SER A 26 -2.26 -8.67 -2.04
N SER A 27 -2.05 -9.80 -2.72
CA SER A 27 -3.07 -10.39 -3.62
C SER A 27 -4.36 -10.80 -2.89
N THR A 28 -4.32 -10.90 -1.56
CA THR A 28 -5.48 -11.20 -0.71
C THR A 28 -5.85 -10.01 0.18
N ALA A 29 -5.54 -8.78 -0.24
CA ALA A 29 -5.92 -7.59 0.51
C ALA A 29 -7.45 -7.49 0.67
N ASN A 30 -7.88 -7.00 1.82
CA ASN A 30 -9.30 -6.78 2.11
C ASN A 30 -9.82 -5.58 1.29
N ALA A 31 -10.81 -5.84 0.43
CA ALA A 31 -11.38 -4.83 -0.46
C ALA A 31 -12.10 -3.70 0.29
N ASN A 32 -12.73 -3.98 1.44
CA ASN A 32 -13.39 -2.96 2.26
C ASN A 32 -12.35 -1.98 2.81
N LEU A 33 -11.19 -2.50 3.26
CA LEU A 33 -10.10 -1.65 3.72
C LEU A 33 -9.53 -0.77 2.61
N SER A 34 -9.39 -1.30 1.38
CA SER A 34 -9.02 -0.48 0.23
C SER A 34 -10.05 0.60 -0.07
N ASN A 35 -11.35 0.31 0.03
CA ASN A 35 -12.42 1.30 -0.18
C ASN A 35 -12.41 2.39 0.91
N PHE A 36 -12.29 1.99 2.17
CA PHE A 36 -12.16 2.91 3.30
C PHE A 36 -10.99 3.89 3.13
N TYR A 37 -9.83 3.40 2.65
CA TYR A 37 -8.70 4.28 2.35
C TYR A 37 -9.08 5.32 1.30
N LYS A 38 -9.72 4.91 0.20
CA LYS A 38 -10.15 5.83 -0.87
C LYS A 38 -11.18 6.86 -0.39
N GLU A 39 -12.15 6.46 0.42
CA GLU A 39 -13.16 7.35 1.00
C GLU A 39 -12.52 8.43 1.87
N PHE A 40 -11.44 8.09 2.59
CA PHE A 40 -10.64 9.04 3.38
C PHE A 40 -9.51 9.74 2.60
N GLY A 41 -9.46 9.59 1.28
CA GLY A 41 -8.50 10.30 0.42
C GLY A 41 -7.10 9.72 0.44
N LEU A 42 -6.97 8.48 0.91
CA LEU A 42 -5.76 7.69 0.81
C LEU A 42 -5.76 6.85 -0.47
N GLU A 43 -4.59 6.48 -0.94
CA GLU A 43 -4.44 5.64 -2.12
C GLU A 43 -4.91 4.20 -1.84
N GLY A 44 -5.84 3.71 -2.67
CA GLY A 44 -6.31 2.32 -2.63
C GLY A 44 -6.58 1.75 -4.03
N ASN A 45 -6.35 0.44 -4.17
CA ASN A 45 -6.72 -0.37 -5.32
C ASN A 45 -7.09 -1.79 -4.85
N THR A 46 -7.39 -2.70 -5.79
CA THR A 46 -7.89 -4.05 -5.47
C THR A 46 -6.96 -4.88 -4.59
N ASN A 47 -5.64 -4.72 -4.71
CA ASN A 47 -4.64 -5.55 -4.05
C ASN A 47 -3.66 -4.74 -3.17
N ALA A 48 -3.97 -3.48 -2.91
CA ALA A 48 -3.11 -2.60 -2.16
C ALA A 48 -3.88 -1.40 -1.61
N TYR A 49 -3.46 -0.97 -0.44
CA TYR A 49 -3.82 0.32 0.15
C TYR A 49 -2.57 0.93 0.76
N SER A 50 -2.55 2.24 0.86
CA SER A 50 -1.30 2.95 1.08
C SER A 50 -1.53 4.25 1.83
N PHE A 51 -0.52 4.64 2.61
CA PHE A 51 -0.53 5.88 3.37
C PHE A 51 -0.40 7.14 2.49
N THR A 52 -0.32 6.99 1.16
CA THR A 52 -0.25 8.12 0.23
C THR A 52 -1.57 8.87 0.27
N GLY A 53 -1.51 10.19 0.41
CA GLY A 53 -2.68 11.06 0.57
C GLY A 53 -3.18 11.21 2.00
N ALA A 54 -2.46 10.66 2.98
CA ALA A 54 -2.79 10.84 4.39
C ALA A 54 -2.81 12.33 4.77
N THR A 55 -3.85 12.73 5.48
CA THR A 55 -3.92 14.00 6.20
C THR A 55 -3.55 13.74 7.67
N PRO A 56 -3.27 14.78 8.46
CA PRO A 56 -3.01 14.58 9.89
C PRO A 56 -4.16 13.86 10.62
N LEU A 57 -5.42 14.12 10.25
CA LEU A 57 -6.56 13.41 10.86
C LEU A 57 -6.56 11.93 10.47
N THR A 58 -6.44 11.60 9.18
CA THR A 58 -6.49 10.19 8.74
C THR A 58 -5.27 9.41 9.19
N SER A 59 -4.10 10.06 9.28
CA SER A 59 -2.91 9.53 9.94
C SER A 59 -3.17 9.14 11.39
N ALA A 60 -3.84 10.03 12.12
CA ALA A 60 -4.15 9.81 13.53
C ALA A 60 -5.16 8.68 13.72
N LEU A 61 -6.21 8.60 12.89
CA LEU A 61 -7.20 7.51 12.89
C LEU A 61 -6.54 6.14 12.63
N LEU A 62 -5.56 6.09 11.74
CA LEU A 62 -4.78 4.88 11.47
C LEU A 62 -3.74 4.58 12.56
N GLY A 63 -3.64 5.36 13.62
CA GLY A 63 -2.71 5.14 14.73
C GLY A 63 -1.24 5.24 14.33
N VAL A 64 -0.93 6.04 13.28
CA VAL A 64 0.43 6.31 12.83
C VAL A 64 1.03 7.38 13.73
N LYS A 65 1.98 6.97 14.58
CA LYS A 65 2.60 7.85 15.56
C LYS A 65 3.96 8.36 15.11
N TYR A 66 4.66 7.59 14.28
CA TYR A 66 6.02 7.94 13.86
C TYR A 66 6.15 7.95 12.34
N THR A 67 6.94 8.89 11.86
CA THR A 67 7.26 9.05 10.43
C THR A 67 8.77 9.04 10.24
N LEU A 68 9.25 8.23 9.30
CA LEU A 68 10.63 8.22 8.85
C LEU A 68 10.74 9.07 7.57
N SER A 69 11.67 10.02 7.53
CA SER A 69 11.94 10.82 6.32
C SER A 69 13.44 11.05 6.14
N THR A 70 13.86 11.21 4.89
CA THR A 70 15.19 11.73 4.53
C THR A 70 15.20 13.25 4.40
N GLU A 71 14.02 13.85 4.30
CA GLU A 71 13.81 15.28 4.22
C GLU A 71 13.55 15.89 5.60
N GLU A 72 13.57 17.22 5.65
CA GLU A 72 13.10 17.96 6.81
C GLU A 72 11.57 18.06 6.75
N LEU A 73 10.89 17.61 7.81
CA LEU A 73 9.44 17.71 7.93
C LEU A 73 9.07 18.93 8.77
N ASP A 74 7.96 19.58 8.41
CA ASP A 74 7.56 20.83 9.06
C ASP A 74 7.21 20.60 10.54
N SER A 75 7.84 21.43 11.38
CA SER A 75 7.69 21.38 12.82
C SER A 75 6.26 21.62 13.31
N ASP A 76 5.36 22.24 12.54
CA ASP A 76 3.96 22.42 12.96
C ASP A 76 3.22 21.07 13.09
N LEU A 77 3.59 20.07 12.27
CA LEU A 77 2.95 18.75 12.21
C LEU A 77 3.80 17.63 12.85
N TYR A 78 5.11 17.81 12.92
CA TYR A 78 6.07 16.78 13.32
C TYR A 78 7.04 17.26 14.38
N THR A 79 7.48 16.36 15.25
CA THR A 79 8.54 16.61 16.24
C THR A 79 9.71 15.67 15.94
N LEU A 80 10.89 16.22 15.63
CA LEU A 80 12.09 15.41 15.42
C LEU A 80 12.49 14.70 16.72
N ILE A 81 12.58 13.37 16.69
CA ILE A 81 12.96 12.55 17.85
C ILE A 81 14.42 12.14 17.77
N LYS A 82 14.86 11.70 16.59
CA LYS A 82 16.22 11.20 16.38
C LYS A 82 16.63 11.34 14.92
N GLU A 83 17.91 11.58 14.70
CA GLU A 83 18.56 11.51 13.40
C GLU A 83 19.66 10.45 13.45
N ASP A 84 19.77 9.65 12.39
CA ASP A 84 20.86 8.71 12.17
C ASP A 84 21.25 8.71 10.68
N GLY A 85 22.45 9.22 10.39
CA GLY A 85 22.87 9.48 9.02
C GLY A 85 21.93 10.45 8.29
N ASN A 86 21.38 10.03 7.15
CA ASN A 86 20.43 10.81 6.36
C ASN A 86 18.96 10.48 6.68
N VAL A 87 18.68 9.67 7.70
CA VAL A 87 17.32 9.27 8.08
C VAL A 87 16.94 9.94 9.39
N ARG A 88 15.77 10.55 9.41
CA ARG A 88 15.17 11.21 10.57
C ARG A 88 13.93 10.47 11.00
N LEU A 89 13.79 10.26 12.31
CA LEU A 89 12.61 9.75 12.97
C LEU A 89 11.85 10.92 13.60
N TYR A 90 10.62 11.11 13.17
CA TYR A 90 9.70 12.10 13.70
C TYR A 90 8.55 11.45 14.47
N GLU A 91 8.07 12.10 15.51
CA GLU A 91 6.78 11.85 16.14
C GLU A 91 5.73 12.78 15.53
N ASN A 92 4.60 12.21 15.11
CA ASN A 92 3.46 12.95 14.59
C ASN A 92 2.76 13.66 15.76
N ARG A 93 2.66 15.00 15.69
CA ARG A 93 2.04 15.81 16.75
C ARG A 93 0.56 15.51 16.94
N TYR A 94 -0.10 15.07 15.87
CA TYR A 94 -1.50 14.67 15.85
C TYR A 94 -1.56 13.15 15.68
N SER A 95 -1.56 12.43 16.80
CA SER A 95 -1.71 10.97 16.80
C SER A 95 -2.74 10.53 17.84
N LEU A 96 -3.48 9.47 17.52
CA LEU A 96 -4.39 8.81 18.44
C LEU A 96 -3.80 7.48 18.89
N SER A 97 -4.28 6.98 20.03
CA SER A 97 -4.08 5.57 20.36
C SER A 97 -4.69 4.67 19.29
N ILE A 98 -4.30 3.39 19.30
CA ILE A 98 -4.84 2.40 18.38
C ILE A 98 -6.34 2.15 18.55
N GLY A 99 -6.95 2.69 19.62
CA GLY A 99 -8.38 2.81 19.77
C GLY A 99 -8.79 3.97 20.67
N PHE A 100 -10.05 4.40 20.56
CA PHE A 100 -10.64 5.51 21.32
C PHE A 100 -12.17 5.43 21.24
N MET A 101 -12.86 6.07 22.20
CA MET A 101 -14.33 6.11 22.19
C MET A 101 -14.87 7.07 21.13
N LEU A 102 -15.90 6.61 20.43
CA LEU A 102 -16.76 7.38 19.54
C LEU A 102 -18.20 7.42 20.11
N PRO A 103 -18.98 8.46 19.78
CA PRO A 103 -20.40 8.51 20.12
C PRO A 103 -21.17 7.29 19.59
N SER A 104 -22.17 6.81 20.33
CA SER A 104 -22.96 5.63 19.93
C SER A 104 -23.75 5.83 18.63
N ASP A 105 -24.06 7.08 18.27
CA ASP A 105 -24.83 7.46 17.09
C ASP A 105 -23.95 7.90 15.90
N ILE A 106 -22.63 7.72 15.98
CA ILE A 106 -21.66 8.17 14.96
C ILE A 106 -22.04 7.71 13.56
N GLU A 107 -22.46 6.46 13.39
CA GLU A 107 -22.78 5.88 12.06
C GLU A 107 -24.07 6.47 11.45
N LEU A 108 -24.92 7.09 12.26
CA LEU A 108 -26.10 7.82 11.78
C LEU A 108 -25.75 9.25 11.31
N ARG A 109 -24.63 9.77 11.80
CA ARG A 109 -24.21 11.17 11.61
C ARG A 109 -23.10 11.32 10.57
N TRP A 110 -22.22 10.34 10.48
CA TRP A 110 -21.08 10.39 9.59
C TRP A 110 -21.47 9.89 8.19
N ASP A 111 -21.41 10.80 7.24
CA ASP A 111 -21.56 10.47 5.82
C ASP A 111 -20.17 10.20 5.20
N TYR A 112 -19.86 8.93 5.00
CA TYR A 112 -18.62 8.44 4.38
C TYR A 112 -18.77 8.17 2.87
N GLN A 113 -19.96 8.37 2.31
CA GLN A 113 -20.28 8.13 0.89
C GLN A 113 -20.26 9.43 0.07
N LEU A 114 -19.83 10.54 0.68
CA LEU A 114 -19.69 11.82 0.01
C LEU A 114 -18.73 11.74 -1.18
N SER A 115 -18.99 12.55 -2.20
CA SER A 115 -18.28 12.49 -3.49
C SER A 115 -16.80 12.87 -3.43
N ASN A 116 -16.35 13.50 -2.34
CA ASN A 116 -14.98 13.98 -2.19
C ASN A 116 -14.44 13.62 -0.79
N PRO A 117 -13.22 13.05 -0.71
CA PRO A 117 -12.55 12.73 0.55
C PRO A 117 -12.46 13.85 1.58
N ALA A 118 -12.25 15.09 1.16
CA ALA A 118 -12.16 16.21 2.09
C ALA A 118 -13.48 16.43 2.84
N MET A 119 -14.61 16.20 2.17
CA MET A 119 -15.93 16.26 2.78
C MET A 119 -16.17 15.08 3.73
N VAL A 120 -15.70 13.87 3.37
CA VAL A 120 -15.76 12.69 4.26
C VAL A 120 -14.98 12.93 5.55
N ILE A 121 -13.79 13.52 5.45
CA ILE A 121 -12.93 13.90 6.59
C ILE A 121 -13.63 14.94 7.49
N ASN A 122 -14.19 16.00 6.92
CA ASN A 122 -14.89 17.04 7.68
C ASN A 122 -16.19 16.51 8.31
N SER A 123 -16.92 15.66 7.58
CA SER A 123 -18.12 14.96 8.06
C SER A 123 -17.80 14.07 9.27
N PHE A 124 -16.71 13.29 9.20
CA PHE A 124 -16.21 12.50 10.32
C PHE A 124 -15.87 13.39 11.52
N ALA A 125 -15.10 14.47 11.32
CA ALA A 125 -14.71 15.37 12.40
C ALA A 125 -15.93 15.97 13.12
N THR A 126 -16.94 16.38 12.35
CA THR A 126 -18.20 16.91 12.87
C THR A 126 -19.00 15.82 13.61
N ALA A 127 -19.16 14.64 13.03
CA ALA A 127 -19.91 13.54 13.60
C ALA A 127 -19.29 13.01 14.91
N ALA A 128 -17.97 12.82 14.92
CA ALA A 128 -17.24 12.24 16.04
C ALA A 128 -17.00 13.21 17.19
N THR A 129 -16.87 14.50 16.88
CA THR A 129 -16.38 15.45 17.88
C THR A 129 -17.14 16.77 17.93
N ASN A 130 -18.06 17.07 17.01
CA ASN A 130 -18.64 18.41 16.83
C ASN A 130 -17.57 19.50 16.55
N CYS A 131 -16.46 19.15 15.89
CA CYS A 131 -15.52 20.12 15.36
C CYS A 131 -16.01 20.68 14.02
N GLY A 132 -15.49 21.86 13.63
CA GLY A 132 -15.73 22.39 12.29
C GLY A 132 -14.85 21.73 11.25
N ASP A 133 -14.91 22.25 10.02
CA ASP A 133 -14.12 21.76 8.90
C ASP A 133 -12.61 21.80 9.20
N ILE A 134 -11.95 20.65 9.04
CA ILE A 134 -10.50 20.51 9.14
C ILE A 134 -9.84 20.82 7.80
N LEU A 135 -10.50 20.49 6.69
CA LEU A 135 -10.09 20.81 5.34
C LEU A 135 -11.02 21.89 4.78
N VAL A 136 -10.58 23.14 4.82
CA VAL A 136 -11.37 24.32 4.44
C VAL A 136 -11.16 24.62 2.95
N PRO A 137 -12.20 24.74 2.13
CA PRO A 137 -12.06 24.97 0.69
C PRO A 137 -11.45 26.35 0.40
N LEU A 138 -10.50 26.43 -0.54
CA LEU A 138 -9.82 27.66 -0.96
C LEU A 138 -10.48 28.39 -2.14
N GLY A 139 -11.67 27.94 -2.56
CA GLY A 139 -12.40 28.47 -3.71
C GLY A 139 -11.96 27.86 -5.05
N ASN A 140 -12.53 28.37 -6.14
CA ASN A 140 -12.33 27.83 -7.49
C ASN A 140 -11.14 28.48 -8.21
N GLY A 141 -10.45 27.69 -9.01
CA GLY A 141 -9.42 28.14 -9.95
C GLY A 141 -9.94 28.36 -11.37
N THR A 142 -8.99 28.55 -12.29
CA THR A 142 -9.23 28.65 -13.73
C THR A 142 -8.67 27.41 -14.44
N ALA A 143 -9.50 26.78 -15.27
CA ALA A 143 -9.12 25.63 -16.09
C ALA A 143 -8.78 26.06 -17.52
N SER A 144 -7.74 25.44 -18.08
CA SER A 144 -7.34 25.52 -19.48
C SER A 144 -6.96 24.11 -19.97
N PRO A 145 -6.83 23.89 -21.29
CA PRO A 145 -6.35 22.60 -21.83
C PRO A 145 -5.07 22.12 -21.14
N GLY A 146 -5.12 20.94 -20.51
CA GLY A 146 -3.97 20.33 -19.81
C GLY A 146 -3.49 21.06 -18.55
N GLN A 147 -4.20 22.10 -18.09
CA GLN A 147 -3.74 22.92 -16.95
C GLN A 147 -4.91 23.43 -16.08
N TYR A 148 -4.65 23.50 -14.77
CA TYR A 148 -5.55 24.13 -13.80
C TYR A 148 -4.75 25.02 -12.86
N THR A 149 -5.20 26.25 -12.60
CA THR A 149 -4.48 27.20 -11.74
C THR A 149 -5.42 27.83 -10.73
N PHE A 150 -4.99 27.94 -9.47
CA PHE A 150 -5.70 28.67 -8.42
C PHE A 150 -4.73 29.49 -7.57
N THR A 151 -5.26 30.43 -6.79
CA THR A 151 -4.48 31.26 -5.87
C THR A 151 -4.85 30.91 -4.44
N VAL A 152 -3.84 30.68 -3.61
CA VAL A 152 -4.02 30.44 -2.17
C VAL A 152 -4.48 31.74 -1.52
N THR A 153 -5.66 31.75 -0.92
CA THR A 153 -6.23 32.94 -0.27
C THR A 153 -5.74 33.14 1.16
N GLU A 154 -5.38 32.06 1.84
CA GLU A 154 -4.87 32.04 3.22
C GLU A 154 -3.70 31.06 3.34
N SER A 155 -2.62 31.46 4.03
CA SER A 155 -1.44 30.61 4.22
C SER A 155 -1.78 29.33 5.01
N GLY A 156 -1.22 28.18 4.61
CA GLY A 156 -1.41 26.92 5.32
C GLY A 156 -0.99 25.70 4.50
N TYR A 157 -1.20 24.50 5.05
CA TYR A 157 -1.00 23.23 4.32
C TYR A 157 -2.12 23.02 3.33
N ILE A 158 -1.76 22.73 2.08
CA ILE A 158 -2.71 22.61 0.99
C ILE A 158 -2.83 21.16 0.53
N TYR A 159 -4.07 20.70 0.43
CA TYR A 159 -4.45 19.40 -0.12
C TYR A 159 -5.28 19.61 -1.37
N LEU A 160 -5.04 18.79 -2.40
CA LEU A 160 -5.77 18.84 -3.66
C LEU A 160 -6.51 17.53 -3.92
N ASP A 161 -7.74 17.63 -4.38
CA ASP A 161 -8.52 16.52 -4.93
C ASP A 161 -8.71 16.77 -6.44
N VAL A 162 -8.08 15.93 -7.28
CA VAL A 162 -8.16 16.06 -8.74
C VAL A 162 -9.42 15.35 -9.23
N THR A 163 -10.35 16.12 -9.78
CA THR A 163 -11.73 15.63 -10.04
C THR A 163 -11.83 14.67 -11.22
N ASN A 164 -10.85 14.70 -12.13
CA ASN A 164 -10.84 13.85 -13.31
C ASN A 164 -10.11 12.52 -13.03
N SER A 165 -10.89 11.45 -12.87
CA SER A 165 -10.40 10.10 -12.59
C SER A 165 -9.66 9.43 -13.75
N SER A 166 -9.53 10.06 -14.92
CA SER A 166 -8.70 9.55 -16.02
C SER A 166 -7.25 10.03 -15.96
N ILE A 167 -6.92 10.99 -15.10
CA ILE A 167 -5.58 11.57 -15.01
C ILE A 167 -4.71 10.70 -14.09
N GLU A 168 -3.63 10.15 -14.63
CA GLU A 168 -2.69 9.33 -13.87
C GLU A 168 -1.56 10.18 -13.28
N ASP A 169 -1.06 11.17 -14.03
CA ASP A 169 0.04 12.03 -13.58
C ASP A 169 -0.37 13.52 -13.55
N VAL A 170 -0.07 14.16 -12.43
CA VAL A 170 -0.22 15.61 -12.24
C VAL A 170 1.09 16.19 -11.72
N THR A 171 1.61 17.21 -12.42
CA THR A 171 2.72 18.01 -11.92
C THR A 171 2.19 19.31 -11.34
N VAL A 172 2.51 19.56 -10.07
CA VAL A 172 2.18 20.79 -9.36
C VAL A 172 3.41 21.70 -9.39
N SER A 173 3.24 22.95 -9.83
CA SER A 173 4.24 23.99 -9.85
C SER A 173 3.90 25.11 -8.88
N ILE A 174 4.84 25.45 -8.00
CA ILE A 174 4.72 26.48 -6.96
C ILE A 174 6.03 27.26 -6.94
N ASN A 175 5.99 28.57 -7.22
CA ASN A 175 7.17 29.45 -7.20
C ASN A 175 8.38 28.90 -7.99
N GLY A 176 8.14 28.25 -9.13
CA GLY A 176 9.17 27.67 -10.01
C GLY A 176 9.71 26.31 -9.56
N LYS A 177 9.27 25.76 -8.42
CA LYS A 177 9.53 24.37 -8.01
C LYS A 177 8.38 23.47 -8.43
N THR A 178 8.70 22.25 -8.84
CA THR A 178 7.70 21.27 -9.26
C THR A 178 7.72 20.02 -8.40
N LYS A 179 6.54 19.40 -8.24
CA LYS A 179 6.34 18.08 -7.63
C LYS A 179 5.36 17.30 -8.49
N THR A 180 5.75 16.11 -8.93
CA THR A 180 4.88 15.22 -9.72
C THR A 180 4.25 14.18 -8.82
N PHE A 181 2.95 13.98 -9.00
CA PHE A 181 2.14 12.97 -8.36
C PHE A 181 1.68 11.98 -9.42
N SER A 182 1.88 10.70 -9.16
CA SER A 182 1.53 9.61 -10.06
C SER A 182 0.40 8.76 -9.50
N ASP A 183 -0.23 7.95 -10.35
CA ASP A 183 -1.41 7.15 -10.01
C ASP A 183 -2.57 8.00 -9.42
N VAL A 184 -2.69 9.26 -9.83
CA VAL A 184 -3.70 10.21 -9.32
C VAL A 184 -5.12 9.71 -9.56
N ASN A 185 -5.33 8.93 -10.63
CA ASN A 185 -6.57 8.21 -10.95
C ASN A 185 -7.02 7.22 -9.86
N ARG A 186 -6.16 6.91 -8.87
CA ARG A 186 -6.52 6.15 -7.67
C ARG A 186 -7.31 6.97 -6.64
N GLY A 187 -7.45 8.29 -6.85
CA GLY A 187 -8.37 9.15 -6.10
C GLY A 187 -7.88 9.52 -4.70
N TYR A 188 -6.57 9.73 -4.52
CA TYR A 188 -5.99 10.16 -3.24
C TYR A 188 -5.77 11.68 -3.21
N LEU A 189 -5.74 12.27 -2.01
CA LEU A 189 -5.47 13.68 -1.81
C LEU A 189 -3.99 13.99 -2.08
N LEU A 190 -3.70 15.00 -2.90
CA LEU A 190 -2.33 15.45 -3.15
C LEU A 190 -1.90 16.43 -2.06
N ASP A 191 -0.96 16.02 -1.20
CA ASP A 191 -0.30 16.92 -0.25
C ASP A 191 0.81 17.71 -0.98
N ILE A 192 0.54 18.99 -1.22
CA ILE A 192 1.50 19.92 -1.87
C ILE A 192 2.31 20.73 -0.85
N GLY A 193 2.13 20.48 0.44
CA GLY A 193 2.81 21.15 1.52
C GLY A 193 2.25 22.54 1.84
N LYS A 194 3.04 23.31 2.60
CA LYS A 194 2.67 24.63 3.09
C LYS A 194 2.84 25.69 1.99
N CYS A 195 1.79 26.48 1.78
CA CYS A 195 1.77 27.60 0.82
C CYS A 195 1.43 28.90 1.53
N GLU A 196 1.98 30.02 1.04
CA GLU A 196 1.66 31.36 1.54
C GLU A 196 0.46 31.98 0.80
N ALA A 197 -0.31 32.83 1.47
CA ALA A 197 -1.38 33.60 0.86
C ALA A 197 -0.85 34.44 -0.33
N GLY A 198 -1.61 34.47 -1.41
CA GLY A 198 -1.23 35.07 -2.68
C GLY A 198 -0.39 34.17 -3.59
N THR A 199 0.05 32.99 -3.13
CA THR A 199 0.78 32.04 -3.97
C THR A 199 -0.13 31.47 -5.06
N THR A 200 0.32 31.54 -6.31
CA THR A 200 -0.34 30.87 -7.43
C THR A 200 0.19 29.44 -7.54
N VAL A 201 -0.74 28.48 -7.56
CA VAL A 201 -0.46 27.05 -7.71
C VAL A 201 -0.98 26.61 -9.08
N THR A 202 -0.11 25.99 -9.87
CA THR A 202 -0.44 25.52 -11.22
C THR A 202 -0.28 24.01 -11.31
N LEU A 203 -1.34 23.31 -11.71
CA LEU A 203 -1.36 21.88 -12.00
C LEU A 203 -1.28 21.69 -13.52
N THR A 204 -0.46 20.77 -13.98
CA THR A 204 -0.37 20.37 -15.39
C THR A 204 -0.39 18.86 -15.54
N THR A 205 -0.96 18.38 -16.65
CA THR A 205 -0.92 16.96 -17.04
C THR A 205 -0.54 16.84 -18.52
N GLU A 206 0.22 15.80 -18.87
CA GLU A 206 0.66 15.53 -20.24
C GLU A 206 -0.27 14.52 -20.96
N GLN A 207 -1.17 13.86 -20.24
CA GLN A 207 -1.95 12.74 -20.77
C GLN A 207 -3.16 13.15 -21.61
N ASN A 208 -3.63 14.39 -21.48
CA ASN A 208 -4.83 14.84 -22.19
C ASN A 208 -4.84 16.36 -22.36
N GLU A 209 -5.07 16.83 -23.59
CA GLU A 209 -5.36 18.25 -23.86
C GLU A 209 -6.74 18.67 -23.29
N GLN A 210 -7.48 17.77 -22.66
CA GLN A 210 -8.74 18.09 -21.99
C GLN A 210 -8.49 18.95 -20.76
N SER A 211 -9.35 19.95 -20.57
CA SER A 211 -9.37 20.72 -19.32
C SER A 211 -9.77 19.82 -18.16
N PHE A 212 -9.12 19.99 -17.02
CA PHE A 212 -9.48 19.34 -15.76
C PHE A 212 -9.57 20.37 -14.64
N THR A 213 -10.15 19.97 -13.52
CA THR A 213 -10.23 20.81 -12.32
C THR A 213 -9.70 20.05 -11.12
N ALA A 214 -9.37 20.81 -10.07
CA ALA A 214 -9.08 20.25 -8.76
C ALA A 214 -9.78 21.08 -7.69
N ASN A 215 -10.25 20.39 -6.64
CA ASN A 215 -10.71 21.03 -5.43
C ASN A 215 -9.49 21.28 -4.53
N ALA A 216 -9.30 22.51 -4.07
CA ALA A 216 -8.19 22.88 -3.20
C ALA A 216 -8.68 23.15 -1.77
N TYR A 217 -7.97 22.59 -0.79
CA TYR A 217 -8.30 22.70 0.63
C TYR A 217 -7.11 23.16 1.44
N ARG A 218 -7.33 24.07 2.40
CA ARG A 218 -6.38 24.43 3.44
C ARG A 218 -6.68 23.61 4.70
N LEU A 219 -5.64 23.04 5.31
CA LEU A 219 -5.73 22.46 6.64
C LEU A 219 -5.95 23.55 7.70
N ASP A 220 -7.00 23.43 8.48
CA ASP A 220 -7.21 24.23 9.68
C ASP A 220 -6.62 23.52 10.91
N ILE A 221 -5.43 23.98 11.31
CA ILE A 221 -4.67 23.40 12.42
C ILE A 221 -5.43 23.54 13.75
N SER A 222 -6.21 24.62 13.93
CA SER A 222 -6.98 24.83 15.15
C SER A 222 -8.11 23.82 15.26
N GLN A 223 -8.89 23.61 14.19
CA GLN A 223 -9.93 22.59 14.15
C GLN A 223 -9.35 21.18 14.26
N LEU A 224 -8.23 20.89 13.59
CA LEU A 224 -7.51 19.63 13.73
C LEU A 224 -7.13 19.36 15.19
N ASN A 225 -6.49 20.32 15.86
CA ASN A 225 -6.09 20.19 17.26
C ASN A 225 -7.31 19.95 18.17
N ASN A 226 -8.40 20.70 17.97
CA ASN A 226 -9.63 20.51 18.73
C ASN A 226 -10.22 19.11 18.54
N CYS A 227 -10.26 18.62 17.30
CA CYS A 227 -10.78 17.30 16.95
C CYS A 227 -9.94 16.20 17.59
N ILE A 228 -8.60 16.26 17.44
CA ILE A 228 -7.68 15.28 18.01
C ILE A 228 -7.76 15.26 19.53
N ASN A 229 -7.85 16.43 20.19
CA ASN A 229 -8.00 16.50 21.65
C ASN A 229 -9.31 15.86 22.13
N ARG A 230 -10.41 16.02 21.38
CA ARG A 230 -11.70 15.38 21.70
C ARG A 230 -11.64 13.87 21.51
N LEU A 231 -11.07 13.38 20.40
CA LEU A 231 -10.87 11.95 20.16
C LEU A 231 -9.94 11.30 21.20
N ASN A 232 -8.88 12.00 21.62
CA ASN A 232 -7.97 11.54 22.67
C ASN A 232 -8.51 11.71 24.10
N SER A 233 -9.74 12.17 24.31
CA SER A 233 -10.31 12.35 25.66
C SER A 233 -10.58 11.02 26.38
N GLN A 234 -10.86 9.96 25.61
CA GLN A 234 -11.20 8.62 26.10
C GLN A 234 -10.42 7.56 25.30
N PRO A 235 -9.08 7.54 25.40
CA PRO A 235 -8.25 6.67 24.60
C PRO A 235 -8.27 5.24 25.15
N PHE A 236 -8.10 4.27 24.27
CA PHE A 236 -7.72 2.91 24.66
C PHE A 236 -6.26 2.89 25.07
N ILE A 237 -5.97 2.58 26.32
CA ILE A 237 -4.63 2.44 26.86
C ILE A 237 -4.19 1.00 26.68
N THR A 238 -3.28 0.77 25.74
CA THR A 238 -2.77 -0.56 25.43
C THR A 238 -1.83 -1.07 26.53
N ASP A 239 -2.13 -2.25 27.08
CA ASP A 239 -1.29 -2.96 28.05
C ASP A 239 -0.37 -3.97 27.34
N SER A 240 -0.87 -4.67 26.31
CA SER A 240 -0.08 -5.60 25.49
C SER A 240 -0.53 -5.58 24.03
N TYR A 241 0.41 -5.77 23.11
CA TYR A 241 0.13 -5.83 21.67
C TYR A 241 1.13 -6.74 20.94
N THR A 242 0.68 -7.94 20.59
CA THR A 242 1.40 -8.93 19.78
C THR A 242 0.82 -9.05 18.37
N ASP A 243 1.29 -10.00 17.56
CA ASP A 243 0.77 -10.21 16.20
C ASP A 243 -0.65 -10.79 16.18
N THR A 244 -1.05 -11.49 17.25
CA THR A 244 -2.34 -12.19 17.34
C THR A 244 -3.20 -11.75 18.52
N SER A 245 -2.75 -10.78 19.33
CA SER A 245 -3.53 -10.30 20.47
C SER A 245 -3.25 -8.84 20.82
N VAL A 246 -4.28 -8.17 21.31
CA VAL A 246 -4.22 -6.81 21.86
C VAL A 246 -5.01 -6.80 23.16
N SER A 247 -4.46 -6.22 24.23
CA SER A 247 -5.20 -5.99 25.47
C SER A 247 -4.93 -4.61 26.01
N GLY A 248 -5.87 -4.09 26.78
CA GLY A 248 -5.78 -2.76 27.35
C GLY A 248 -7.06 -2.34 28.06
N ARG A 249 -7.11 -1.05 28.39
CA ARG A 249 -8.18 -0.47 29.20
C ARG A 249 -8.71 0.81 28.57
N VAL A 250 -10.00 1.06 28.73
CA VAL A 250 -10.64 2.31 28.32
C VAL A 250 -11.61 2.75 29.41
N ASN A 251 -11.76 4.06 29.58
CA ASN A 251 -12.78 4.62 30.45
C ASN A 251 -13.78 5.41 29.61
N ALA A 252 -14.97 4.85 29.44
CA ALA A 252 -16.09 5.44 28.73
C ALA A 252 -16.93 6.29 29.70
N SER A 253 -17.08 7.57 29.39
CA SER A 253 -17.88 8.53 30.15
C SER A 253 -19.38 8.39 29.87
N GLU A 254 -19.72 7.82 28.72
CA GLU A 254 -21.08 7.52 28.25
C GLU A 254 -21.06 6.26 27.37
N ASP A 255 -22.23 5.73 27.04
CA ASP A 255 -22.37 4.62 26.11
C ASP A 255 -21.83 5.03 24.72
N GLY A 256 -21.09 4.14 24.07
CA GLY A 256 -20.44 4.48 22.80
C GLY A 256 -19.82 3.29 22.09
N LEU A 257 -19.05 3.59 21.06
CA LEU A 257 -18.29 2.62 20.28
C LEU A 257 -16.80 2.82 20.55
N LEU A 258 -16.13 1.80 21.07
CA LEU A 258 -14.67 1.77 21.04
C LEU A 258 -14.23 1.45 19.61
N TYR A 259 -13.75 2.47 18.90
CA TYR A 259 -13.08 2.32 17.62
C TYR A 259 -11.71 1.68 17.82
N MET A 260 -11.35 0.73 16.97
CA MET A 260 -10.00 0.18 16.87
C MET A 260 -9.47 0.40 15.45
N SER A 261 -8.25 0.92 15.34
CA SER A 261 -7.49 1.05 14.09
C SER A 261 -6.99 -0.32 13.58
N ILE A 262 -7.85 -1.33 13.61
CA ILE A 262 -7.62 -2.71 13.20
C ILE A 262 -8.78 -3.06 12.28
N ALA A 263 -8.51 -3.57 11.08
CA ALA A 263 -9.57 -3.99 10.18
C ALA A 263 -10.35 -5.16 10.79
N TYR A 264 -11.67 -5.13 10.63
CA TYR A 264 -12.53 -6.26 10.98
C TYR A 264 -12.25 -7.41 10.01
N GLU A 265 -12.01 -8.58 10.58
CA GLU A 265 -11.85 -9.85 9.86
C GLU A 265 -12.56 -10.95 10.65
N ASN A 266 -13.00 -12.01 9.97
CA ASN A 266 -13.49 -13.18 10.70
C ASN A 266 -12.35 -13.86 11.45
N GLY A 267 -12.60 -14.31 12.68
CA GLY A 267 -11.59 -14.94 13.55
C GLY A 267 -11.12 -14.06 14.72
N TRP A 268 -11.65 -12.85 14.88
CA TRP A 268 -11.50 -12.09 16.12
C TRP A 268 -12.41 -12.65 17.22
N THR A 269 -11.83 -12.91 18.38
CA THR A 269 -12.54 -13.07 19.65
C THR A 269 -12.29 -11.83 20.49
N VAL A 270 -13.37 -11.22 20.99
CA VAL A 270 -13.31 -10.00 21.79
C VAL A 270 -13.94 -10.27 23.15
N LYS A 271 -13.28 -9.86 24.22
CA LYS A 271 -13.83 -9.87 25.57
C LYS A 271 -13.85 -8.47 26.16
N VAL A 272 -14.94 -8.15 26.85
CA VAL A 272 -15.11 -6.95 27.66
C VAL A 272 -15.31 -7.42 29.10
N ASP A 273 -14.41 -7.01 29.98
CA ASP A 273 -14.41 -7.38 31.40
C ASP A 273 -14.44 -8.91 31.64
N GLY A 274 -13.81 -9.65 30.73
CA GLY A 274 -13.71 -11.12 30.77
C GLY A 274 -14.84 -11.87 30.07
N GLU A 275 -15.93 -11.19 29.72
CA GLU A 275 -17.07 -11.77 29.00
C GLU A 275 -16.93 -11.58 27.49
N GLU A 276 -17.21 -12.62 26.72
CA GLU A 276 -17.12 -12.57 25.26
C GLU A 276 -18.25 -11.73 24.66
N VAL A 277 -17.91 -10.81 23.75
CA VAL A 277 -18.86 -9.94 23.07
C VAL A 277 -18.68 -10.03 21.56
N THR A 278 -19.76 -9.84 20.82
CA THR A 278 -19.69 -9.74 19.35
C THR A 278 -19.24 -8.32 18.97
N PRO A 279 -18.07 -8.16 18.34
CA PRO A 279 -17.68 -6.87 17.79
C PRO A 279 -18.53 -6.48 16.59
N VAL A 280 -18.53 -5.19 16.26
CA VAL A 280 -19.21 -4.63 15.08
C VAL A 280 -18.19 -4.08 14.09
N GLN A 281 -18.64 -3.83 12.86
CA GLN A 281 -17.87 -3.13 11.85
C GLN A 281 -18.22 -1.64 11.91
N PHE A 282 -17.20 -0.79 11.97
CA PHE A 282 -17.33 0.65 11.81
C PHE A 282 -16.99 1.03 10.37
N ALA A 283 -17.94 1.68 9.69
CA ALA A 283 -17.88 1.97 8.24
C ALA A 283 -17.48 0.73 7.41
N ASP A 284 -18.17 -0.38 7.65
CA ASP A 284 -18.01 -1.66 6.94
C ASP A 284 -16.58 -2.24 6.92
N THR A 285 -15.68 -1.71 7.77
CA THR A 285 -14.24 -1.92 7.62
C THR A 285 -13.51 -2.10 8.93
N MET A 286 -13.62 -1.16 9.86
CA MET A 286 -12.79 -1.14 11.06
C MET A 286 -13.46 -1.90 12.19
N LEU A 287 -12.68 -2.52 13.06
CA LEU A 287 -13.19 -3.21 14.23
C LEU A 287 -13.69 -2.17 15.24
N ALA A 288 -14.92 -2.34 15.71
CA ALA A 288 -15.47 -1.55 16.80
C ALA A 288 -16.17 -2.43 17.84
N ILE A 289 -16.22 -1.94 19.09
CA ILE A 289 -16.79 -2.68 20.22
C ILE A 289 -17.78 -1.75 20.93
N PRO A 290 -19.09 -2.08 20.96
CA PRO A 290 -20.05 -1.35 21.76
C PRO A 290 -19.72 -1.47 23.25
N LEU A 291 -19.60 -0.34 23.93
CA LEU A 291 -19.33 -0.27 25.36
C LEU A 291 -20.38 0.61 26.04
N ALA A 292 -20.80 0.19 27.22
CA ALA A 292 -21.56 1.05 28.12
C ALA A 292 -20.64 2.08 28.78
N ALA A 293 -21.21 3.07 29.45
CA ALA A 293 -20.46 3.96 30.32
C ALA A 293 -19.77 3.17 31.46
N GLY A 294 -18.48 3.38 31.66
CA GLY A 294 -17.69 2.71 32.68
C GLY A 294 -16.22 2.51 32.33
N SER A 295 -15.48 1.94 33.28
CA SER A 295 -14.11 1.48 33.04
C SER A 295 -14.13 0.03 32.59
N HIS A 296 -13.55 -0.25 31.42
CA HIS A 296 -13.55 -1.56 30.80
C HIS A 296 -12.14 -2.08 30.55
N THR A 297 -11.95 -3.38 30.74
CA THR A 297 -10.79 -4.12 30.23
C THR A 297 -11.18 -4.82 28.95
N ILE A 298 -10.37 -4.65 27.90
CA ILE A 298 -10.64 -5.20 26.58
C ILE A 298 -9.52 -6.17 26.21
N GLU A 299 -9.91 -7.36 25.76
CA GLU A 299 -9.00 -8.38 25.26
C GLU A 299 -9.44 -8.79 23.85
N LEU A 300 -8.54 -8.64 22.89
CA LEU A 300 -8.72 -9.06 21.51
C LEU A 300 -7.72 -10.17 21.21
N SER A 301 -8.20 -11.27 20.63
CA SER A 301 -7.35 -12.34 20.10
C SER A 301 -7.81 -12.77 18.72
N TYR A 302 -6.87 -13.00 17.82
CA TYR A 302 -7.14 -13.40 16.44
C TYR A 302 -6.62 -14.81 16.15
N GLU A 303 -7.50 -15.63 15.56
CA GLU A 303 -7.13 -16.91 14.97
C GLU A 303 -7.80 -17.03 13.59
N PRO A 304 -7.05 -17.28 12.49
CA PRO A 304 -7.68 -17.46 11.18
C PRO A 304 -8.65 -18.65 11.20
N GLU A 305 -9.91 -18.43 10.79
CA GLU A 305 -10.98 -19.44 10.88
C GLU A 305 -10.62 -20.79 10.24
N SER A 306 -9.87 -20.75 9.13
CA SER A 306 -9.51 -21.93 8.35
C SER A 306 -8.20 -22.59 8.80
N LEU A 307 -7.48 -22.02 9.77
CA LEU A 307 -6.17 -22.53 10.20
C LEU A 307 -6.26 -23.97 10.72
N ARG A 308 -7.22 -24.24 11.61
CA ARG A 308 -7.43 -25.57 12.20
C ARG A 308 -7.78 -26.61 11.13
N THR A 309 -8.69 -26.24 10.23
CA THR A 309 -9.11 -27.11 9.11
C THR A 309 -7.92 -27.39 8.17
N GLY A 310 -7.12 -26.38 7.85
CA GLY A 310 -5.92 -26.51 7.03
C GLY A 310 -4.88 -27.44 7.64
N ILE A 311 -4.66 -27.34 8.96
CA ILE A 311 -3.77 -28.25 9.71
C ILE A 311 -4.26 -29.69 9.60
N ILE A 312 -5.55 -29.95 9.82
CA ILE A 312 -6.13 -31.30 9.75
C ILE A 312 -5.94 -31.90 8.34
N ILE A 313 -6.28 -31.15 7.29
CA ILE A 313 -6.12 -31.61 5.89
C ILE A 313 -4.65 -31.92 5.58
N SER A 314 -3.73 -31.08 6.06
CA SER A 314 -2.29 -31.28 5.87
C SER A 314 -1.79 -32.54 6.55
N LEU A 315 -2.21 -32.80 7.79
CA LEU A 315 -1.85 -34.01 8.54
C LEU A 315 -2.39 -35.27 7.89
N VAL A 316 -3.65 -35.27 7.45
CA VAL A 316 -4.25 -36.41 6.72
C VAL A 316 -3.49 -36.68 5.42
N SER A 317 -3.16 -35.64 4.66
CA SER A 317 -2.38 -35.77 3.43
C SER A 317 -0.98 -36.35 3.67
N LEU A 318 -0.32 -35.92 4.73
CA LEU A 318 0.99 -36.45 5.15
C LEU A 318 0.89 -37.94 5.52
N ILE A 319 -0.14 -38.34 6.26
CA ILE A 319 -0.39 -39.74 6.65
C ILE A 319 -0.63 -40.62 5.41
N LEU A 320 -1.44 -40.14 4.45
CA LEU A 320 -1.69 -40.86 3.20
C LEU A 320 -0.41 -41.02 2.38
N LEU A 321 0.40 -39.96 2.26
CA LEU A 321 1.68 -40.00 1.56
C LEU A 321 2.66 -40.98 2.23
N ALA A 322 2.76 -40.96 3.57
CA ALA A 322 3.56 -41.90 4.33
C ALA A 322 3.07 -43.35 4.12
N GLY A 323 1.75 -43.58 4.14
CA GLY A 323 1.14 -44.88 3.85
C GLY A 323 1.52 -45.41 2.45
N LEU A 324 1.36 -44.58 1.41
CA LEU A 324 1.69 -44.94 0.03
C LEU A 324 3.18 -45.25 -0.15
N THR A 325 4.06 -44.46 0.45
CA THR A 325 5.52 -44.71 0.36
C THR A 325 5.93 -46.00 1.07
N LEU A 326 5.32 -46.33 2.22
CA LEU A 326 5.53 -47.59 2.92
C LEU A 326 5.00 -48.80 2.14
N LEU A 327 3.83 -48.69 1.51
CA LEU A 327 3.28 -49.73 0.65
C LEU A 327 4.17 -49.99 -0.57
N LYS A 328 4.67 -48.93 -1.22
CA LYS A 328 5.63 -49.05 -2.35
C LYS A 328 6.94 -49.71 -1.92
N ARG A 329 7.48 -49.37 -0.74
CA ARG A 329 8.68 -50.01 -0.19
C ARG A 329 8.47 -51.49 0.14
N ARG A 330 7.28 -51.87 0.63
CA ARG A 330 6.91 -53.28 0.86
C ARG A 330 6.72 -54.05 -0.44
N GLY A 331 6.17 -53.43 -1.49
CA GLY A 331 6.02 -54.02 -2.82
C GLY A 331 7.35 -54.29 -3.54
N ARG A 332 8.35 -53.42 -3.39
CA ARG A 332 9.71 -53.63 -3.95
C ARG A 332 10.51 -54.74 -3.28
N ARG A 333 10.19 -55.13 -2.04
CA ARG A 333 10.84 -56.26 -1.34
C ARG A 333 10.28 -57.64 -1.71
N ARG A 334 9.25 -57.71 -2.58
CA ARG A 334 8.56 -58.95 -2.95
C ARG A 334 8.94 -59.54 -4.30
N TYR A 335 9.93 -58.98 -5.01
CA TYR A 335 10.57 -59.69 -6.13
C TYR A 335 11.88 -60.31 -5.64
N PRO A 336 11.97 -61.65 -5.53
CA PRO A 336 13.24 -62.32 -5.31
C PRO A 336 14.07 -62.22 -6.58
N ASP A 337 15.33 -61.85 -6.39
CA ASP A 337 16.38 -61.96 -7.40
C ASP A 337 16.80 -63.45 -7.49
N GLY A 338 16.69 -64.03 -8.70
CA GLY A 338 17.45 -65.21 -9.13
C GLY A 338 16.80 -66.60 -9.06
N SER A 339 16.50 -67.18 -10.23
CA SER A 339 17.07 -68.49 -10.65
C SER A 339 16.84 -68.75 -12.15
N ASP A 340 17.95 -68.91 -12.88
CA ASP A 340 18.03 -69.41 -14.27
C ASP A 340 17.36 -70.79 -14.45
N THR A 341 16.85 -71.09 -15.65
CA THR A 341 17.31 -72.20 -16.55
C THR A 341 16.25 -72.53 -17.65
N THR A 342 16.62 -72.24 -18.90
CA THR A 342 16.30 -72.87 -20.21
C THR A 342 14.94 -73.52 -20.50
N LEU A 343 14.30 -73.15 -21.62
CA LEU A 343 13.85 -74.06 -22.71
C LEU A 343 13.40 -73.23 -23.94
N PHE A 344 13.72 -73.74 -25.13
CA PHE A 344 13.55 -73.19 -26.50
C PHE A 344 14.69 -72.29 -27.01
N GLY A 345 15.42 -72.81 -28.02
CA GLY A 345 16.69 -72.28 -28.47
C GLY A 345 16.81 -71.94 -29.95
N GLY A 346 18.02 -71.45 -30.27
CA GLY A 346 18.67 -71.38 -31.59
C GLY A 346 18.58 -70.02 -32.32
N PRO A 347 19.60 -69.60 -33.11
CA PRO A 347 21.01 -70.00 -33.16
C PRO A 347 22.00 -68.84 -32.85
N GLU A 348 23.23 -69.20 -32.46
CA GLU A 348 24.36 -68.27 -32.22
C GLU A 348 24.88 -67.58 -33.49
N MET A 349 25.34 -66.34 -33.35
CA MET A 349 26.21 -65.62 -34.29
C MET A 349 27.26 -64.81 -33.50
N PRO A 350 28.47 -64.60 -34.06
CA PRO A 350 29.72 -64.58 -33.29
C PRO A 350 30.12 -63.21 -32.72
N SER A 351 30.99 -63.27 -31.71
CA SER A 351 31.58 -62.16 -30.95
C SER A 351 32.35 -61.15 -31.83
N PRO A 352 32.26 -59.83 -31.56
CA PRO A 352 32.95 -58.82 -32.36
C PRO A 352 34.42 -58.67 -31.92
N THR A 353 35.34 -59.14 -32.75
CA THR A 353 36.75 -58.72 -32.71
C THR A 353 36.94 -57.37 -33.42
N ALA A 354 37.67 -56.49 -32.75
CA ALA A 354 38.36 -55.26 -33.17
C ALA A 354 38.15 -54.67 -34.59
N ARG A 355 37.84 -53.37 -34.63
CA ARG A 355 37.83 -52.51 -35.82
C ARG A 355 39.22 -52.37 -36.47
N PRO A 356 39.31 -52.32 -37.80
CA PRO A 356 40.35 -51.58 -38.51
C PRO A 356 39.87 -50.20 -38.99
N ALA A 357 40.84 -49.31 -39.16
CA ALA A 357 40.73 -47.89 -39.49
C ALA A 357 40.33 -47.60 -40.97
N PRO A 358 39.91 -46.36 -41.30
CA PRO A 358 39.28 -46.05 -42.59
C PRO A 358 40.27 -45.58 -43.66
N GLY A 359 39.93 -45.86 -44.92
CA GLY A 359 40.50 -45.26 -46.12
C GLY A 359 39.61 -45.55 -47.35
N PRO A 360 39.77 -44.84 -48.48
CA PRO A 360 39.28 -43.47 -48.62
C PRO A 360 38.33 -43.28 -49.85
N PHE A 361 37.80 -42.06 -49.98
CA PHE A 361 37.25 -41.39 -51.19
C PHE A 361 35.73 -41.45 -51.54
N LEU A 362 35.10 -40.27 -51.31
CA LEU A 362 34.13 -39.48 -52.11
C LEU A 362 32.78 -40.13 -52.54
N GLN A 363 31.64 -39.44 -52.57
CA GLN A 363 31.37 -38.01 -52.80
C GLN A 363 29.95 -37.62 -52.36
N SER A 364 29.79 -36.34 -51.98
CA SER A 364 28.58 -35.50 -52.01
C SER A 364 27.32 -35.93 -51.23
N ALA A 365 27.09 -35.29 -50.09
CA ALA A 365 26.09 -34.21 -49.98
C ALA A 365 26.07 -33.69 -48.53
N GLY A 366 26.83 -32.61 -48.26
CA GLY A 366 26.44 -31.63 -47.25
C GLY A 366 25.18 -30.90 -47.73
N GLU A 367 24.44 -30.16 -46.95
CA GLU A 367 24.64 -29.57 -45.64
C GLU A 367 23.23 -29.49 -45.02
N ARG A 368 23.13 -29.54 -43.69
CA ARG A 368 22.34 -28.57 -42.92
C ARG A 368 22.41 -28.89 -41.42
N LEU A 369 22.95 -27.90 -40.72
CA LEU A 369 22.52 -27.45 -39.40
C LEU A 369 22.84 -28.36 -38.21
N ARG A 370 24.08 -28.20 -37.72
CA ARG A 370 24.33 -28.15 -36.27
C ARG A 370 25.16 -26.91 -35.92
N SER A 371 24.77 -26.34 -34.79
CA SER A 371 25.57 -25.64 -33.79
C SER A 371 25.32 -24.14 -33.66
N SER A 372 24.81 -23.77 -32.47
CA SER A 372 25.50 -22.84 -31.58
C SER A 372 24.82 -22.92 -30.21
N GLY A 373 25.63 -23.24 -29.18
CA GLY A 373 25.29 -22.95 -27.79
C GLY A 373 25.54 -21.47 -27.47
N PRO A 374 25.13 -20.99 -26.28
CA PRO A 374 25.21 -19.58 -25.95
C PRO A 374 26.61 -19.16 -25.47
N PRO A 375 27.09 -17.94 -25.76
CA PRO A 375 28.28 -17.38 -25.15
C PRO A 375 27.98 -16.43 -23.98
N ASP A 376 28.99 -16.30 -23.11
CA ASP A 376 29.11 -15.46 -21.91
C ASP A 376 29.22 -13.94 -22.25
N PRO A 377 28.87 -12.99 -21.36
CA PRO A 377 28.87 -11.56 -21.70
C PRO A 377 30.09 -10.83 -21.11
N GLN A 378 30.93 -10.24 -21.98
CA GLN A 378 31.77 -9.09 -21.64
C GLN A 378 31.93 -8.12 -22.82
N ASN A 379 31.51 -6.88 -22.54
CA ASN A 379 32.08 -5.58 -22.95
C ASN A 379 31.84 -4.99 -24.36
N SER A 380 31.88 -3.64 -24.34
CA SER A 380 32.09 -2.61 -25.38
C SER A 380 30.92 -2.10 -26.26
N GLU A 381 30.62 -0.80 -26.06
CA GLU A 381 30.63 0.32 -27.03
C GLU A 381 29.66 0.27 -28.25
N GLN A 382 28.71 1.21 -28.32
CA GLN A 382 28.73 2.46 -29.11
C GLN A 382 28.88 2.26 -30.63
N GLU A 383 27.81 2.54 -31.40
CA GLU A 383 27.87 3.22 -32.71
C GLU A 383 26.45 3.63 -33.20
N GLU A 384 26.39 4.79 -33.86
CA GLU A 384 25.23 5.45 -34.51
C GLU A 384 24.71 4.69 -35.75
N PRO A 385 23.62 5.17 -36.40
CA PRO A 385 23.85 5.68 -37.76
C PRO A 385 23.05 6.94 -38.19
N ASP A 386 23.80 7.90 -38.73
CA ASP A 386 23.68 8.67 -39.98
C ASP A 386 22.32 9.00 -40.67
N THR A 387 22.09 10.33 -40.83
CA THR A 387 21.68 11.14 -42.04
C THR A 387 20.37 10.79 -42.81
N LEU A 388 19.57 11.65 -43.45
CA LEU A 388 19.33 13.10 -43.77
C LEU A 388 18.03 13.10 -44.66
N PRO A 389 17.34 14.22 -45.07
CA PRO A 389 17.93 15.42 -45.69
C PRO A 389 17.30 16.80 -45.37
N GLU A 390 18.05 17.81 -45.83
CA GLU A 390 17.87 19.26 -45.77
C GLU A 390 16.59 19.81 -46.43
N ASP A 391 16.11 20.97 -45.94
CA ASP A 391 15.85 22.11 -46.83
C ASP A 391 15.93 23.48 -46.13
N LYS A 392 16.25 24.49 -46.95
CA LYS A 392 16.82 25.83 -46.71
C LYS A 392 15.95 26.84 -45.95
N LYS A 393 16.59 27.87 -45.34
CA LYS A 393 16.16 29.29 -45.43
C LYS A 393 17.18 30.33 -44.91
N ASP A 394 17.61 31.15 -45.86
CA ASP A 394 17.76 32.62 -45.88
C ASP A 394 18.46 33.42 -44.77
N GLU A 395 19.51 34.08 -45.25
CA GLU A 395 20.34 35.16 -44.73
C GLU A 395 19.62 36.53 -44.74
N LYS A 396 19.84 37.36 -43.71
CA LYS A 396 19.89 38.82 -43.88
C LYS A 396 20.64 39.54 -42.75
N GLU A 397 21.63 40.30 -43.18
CA GLU A 397 22.59 41.13 -42.44
C GLU A 397 21.97 42.28 -41.62
N ARG A 398 22.67 42.69 -40.54
CA ARG A 398 22.76 44.10 -40.12
C ARG A 398 24.21 44.46 -39.82
N LYS A 399 24.72 45.41 -40.60
CA LYS A 399 25.98 46.14 -40.34
C LYS A 399 25.73 47.38 -39.49
N ILE A 400 26.74 47.64 -38.68
CA ILE A 400 27.00 48.78 -37.79
C ILE A 400 27.43 50.02 -38.64
N PRO A 401 27.59 51.21 -38.06
CA PRO A 401 28.86 51.57 -37.42
C PRO A 401 28.76 52.06 -35.97
#